data_AF-A0AAJ2TLI2-F1
#
_entry.id   AF-A0AAJ2TLI2-F1
#
_cell.length_a   1.000
_cell.length_b   1.000
_cell.length_c   1.000
_cell.angle_alpha   90.00
_cell.angle_beta   90.00
_cell.angle_gamma   90.00
#
_symmetry.space_group_name_H-M   'P 1'
#
loop_
_entity.id
_entity.type
_entity.pdbx_description
1 polymer ?
#
loop_
_entity_poly.entity_id
_entity_poly.type
_entity_poly.pdbx_seq_one_letter_code
_entity_poly.pdbx_strand_id
1 'polypeptide(L)'
;MTQNKGDHYIALNGVAHIGLIHYLKTHPEIEHIVTCLDNDEPGHKNTLELINAVEEVFPGKYNFDLKIPPEPHKDWNQLLVSICQERENAALQTEAEDEWEREA
;
A
#
# COMPACT_ATOMS: atom_id res chain seq x y z
N MET A 1 -9.21 -13.85 -5.03
CA MET A 1 -8.38 -13.14 -4.03
C MET A 1 -7.83 -14.18 -3.08
N THR A 2 -6.59 -14.62 -3.30
CA THR A 2 -5.89 -15.53 -2.37
C THR A 2 -5.57 -14.75 -1.10
N GLN A 3 -6.05 -15.21 0.06
CA GLN A 3 -5.64 -14.66 1.34
C GLN A 3 -4.15 -14.94 1.53
N ASN A 4 -3.34 -13.88 1.60
CA ASN A 4 -1.91 -13.97 1.92
C ASN A 4 -1.70 -14.24 3.42
N LYS A 5 -2.06 -15.44 3.88
CA LYS A 5 -1.90 -15.86 5.29
C LYS A 5 -0.43 -15.94 5.76
N GLY A 6 0.52 -15.85 4.84
CA GLY A 6 1.97 -15.87 5.14
C GLY A 6 2.66 -14.51 5.01
N ASP A 7 1.93 -13.45 4.66
CA ASP A 7 2.54 -12.12 4.49
C ASP A 7 2.54 -11.35 5.80
N HIS A 8 3.60 -10.56 6.00
CA HIS A 8 3.75 -9.67 7.14
C HIS A 8 3.47 -8.24 6.70
N TYR A 9 2.54 -7.57 7.39
CA TYR A 9 2.23 -6.15 7.16
C TYR A 9 2.71 -5.34 8.36
N ILE A 10 3.56 -4.33 8.10
CA ILE A 10 4.17 -3.49 9.14
C ILE A 10 3.95 -2.04 8.78
N ALA A 11 3.38 -1.27 9.70
CA ALA A 11 3.36 0.18 9.63
C ALA A 11 4.56 0.73 10.44
N LEU A 12 5.43 1.51 9.80
CA LEU A 12 6.64 2.06 10.43
C LEU A 12 6.40 3.38 11.19
N ASN A 13 5.17 3.94 11.11
CA ASN A 13 4.75 5.17 11.78
C ASN A 13 5.80 6.31 11.68
N GLY A 14 6.37 6.51 10.49
CA GLY A 14 7.46 7.45 10.21
C GLY A 14 8.63 6.79 9.49
N VAL A 15 9.82 7.41 9.57
CA VAL A 15 11.04 7.00 8.81
C VAL A 15 11.95 6.03 9.59
N ALA A 16 11.38 5.24 10.51
CA ALA A 16 12.17 4.43 11.43
C ALA A 16 12.60 3.08 10.80
N HIS A 17 13.65 3.10 9.98
CA HIS A 17 14.32 1.91 9.43
C HIS A 17 14.81 0.93 10.52
N ILE A 18 15.10 1.41 11.74
CA ILE A 18 15.54 0.59 12.87
C ILE A 18 14.53 -0.51 13.21
N GLY A 19 13.23 -0.18 13.21
CA GLY A 19 12.16 -1.14 13.49
C GLY A 19 12.09 -2.23 12.44
N LEU A 20 12.18 -1.85 11.16
CA LEU A 20 12.23 -2.79 10.04
C LEU A 20 13.45 -3.72 10.15
N ILE A 21 14.65 -3.17 10.37
CA ILE A 21 15.87 -3.96 10.48
C ILE A 21 15.77 -4.98 11.62
N HIS A 22 15.27 -4.57 12.79
CA HIS A 22 15.07 -5.48 13.91
C HIS A 22 14.09 -6.61 13.56
N TYR A 23 12.99 -6.26 12.89
CA TYR A 23 12.00 -7.23 12.45
C TYR A 23 12.62 -8.27 11.48
N LEU A 24 13.38 -7.82 10.48
CA LEU A 24 14.05 -8.68 9.51
C LEU A 24 15.13 -9.58 10.13
N LYS A 25 15.78 -9.17 11.24
CA LYS A 25 16.71 -10.03 11.99
C LYS A 25 16.01 -11.18 12.69
N THR A 26 14.77 -10.98 13.13
CA THR A 26 14.00 -11.96 13.90
C THR A 26 13.14 -12.88 13.02
N HIS A 27 12.96 -12.51 11.76
CA HIS A 27 12.21 -13.25 10.75
C HIS A 27 13.11 -13.52 9.53
N PRO A 28 14.14 -14.39 9.67
CA PRO A 28 15.13 -14.62 8.62
C PRO A 28 14.55 -15.26 7.34
N GLU A 29 13.38 -15.88 7.42
CA GLU A 29 12.62 -16.52 6.33
C GLU A 29 12.04 -15.53 5.32
N ILE A 30 12.01 -14.23 5.63
CA ILE A 30 11.57 -13.20 4.70
C ILE A 30 12.66 -13.00 3.65
N GLU A 31 12.25 -12.97 2.38
CA GLU A 31 13.14 -12.76 1.22
C GLU A 31 12.67 -11.62 0.31
N HIS A 32 11.45 -11.13 0.51
CA HIS A 32 10.83 -10.13 -0.35
C HIS A 32 10.19 -9.01 0.47
N ILE A 33 10.46 -7.77 0.09
CA ILE A 33 9.96 -6.57 0.78
C ILE A 33 9.21 -5.71 -0.25
N VAL A 34 7.95 -5.41 0.05
CA VAL A 34 7.14 -4.48 -0.76
C VAL A 34 7.00 -3.17 0.01
N THR A 35 7.46 -2.08 -0.61
CA THR A 35 7.32 -0.72 -0.06
C THR A 35 6.03 -0.08 -0.58
N CYS A 36 5.24 0.50 0.33
CA CYS A 36 3.90 1.05 0.04
C CYS A 36 3.74 2.46 0.66
N LEU A 37 4.71 3.36 0.45
CA LEU A 37 4.64 4.72 0.96
C LEU A 37 3.79 5.64 0.05
N ASP A 38 3.53 6.85 0.54
CA ASP A 38 2.75 7.87 -0.16
C ASP A 38 3.40 8.25 -1.49
N ASN A 39 2.57 8.58 -2.49
CA ASN A 39 3.01 9.12 -3.77
C ASN A 39 3.27 10.64 -3.63
N ASP A 40 4.21 10.99 -2.76
CA ASP A 40 4.72 12.35 -2.59
C ASP A 40 6.24 12.36 -2.41
N GLU A 41 6.85 13.55 -2.47
CA GLU A 41 8.30 13.68 -2.35
C GLU A 41 8.87 13.05 -1.05
N PRO A 42 8.29 13.27 0.14
CA PRO A 42 8.67 12.55 1.35
C PRO A 42 8.57 11.02 1.23
N GLY A 43 7.49 10.49 0.66
CA GLY A 43 7.28 9.05 0.48
C GLY A 43 8.32 8.41 -0.43
N HIS A 44 8.64 9.06 -1.55
CA HIS A 44 9.70 8.62 -2.47
C HIS A 44 11.08 8.63 -1.80
N LYS A 45 11.41 9.71 -1.09
CA LYS A 45 12.68 9.82 -0.37
C LYS A 45 12.82 8.75 0.71
N ASN A 46 11.79 8.57 1.52
CA ASN A 46 11.78 7.59 2.62
C ASN A 46 11.88 6.15 2.09
N THR A 47 11.27 5.86 0.93
CA THR A 47 11.39 4.55 0.27
C THR A 47 12.85 4.25 -0.04
N LEU A 48 13.57 5.20 -0.64
CA LEU A 48 14.99 5.04 -0.96
C LEU A 48 15.85 4.89 0.31
N GLU A 49 15.59 5.69 1.35
CA GLU A 49 16.31 5.58 2.63
C GLU A 49 16.09 4.21 3.29
N LEU A 50 14.87 3.66 3.23
CA LEU A 50 14.55 2.33 3.75
C LEU A 50 15.29 1.22 3.00
N ILE A 51 15.27 1.24 1.67
CA ILE A 51 15.96 0.25 0.83
C ILE A 51 17.47 0.30 1.12
N ASN A 52 18.06 1.50 1.11
CA ASN A 52 19.49 1.67 1.38
C ASN A 52 19.88 1.17 2.78
N ALA A 53 19.09 1.47 3.81
CA ALA A 53 19.37 1.01 5.17
C ALA A 53 19.27 -0.52 5.31
N VAL A 54 18.35 -1.16 4.57
CA VAL A 54 18.25 -2.64 4.55
C VAL A 54 19.44 -3.25 3.81
N GLU A 55 19.81 -2.72 2.65
CA GLU A 55 20.95 -3.20 1.86
C GLU A 55 22.30 -3.01 2.57
N GLU A 56 22.45 -1.94 3.36
CA GLU A 56 23.66 -1.72 4.18
C GLU A 56 23.85 -2.85 5.21
N VAL A 57 22.76 -3.34 5.81
CA VAL A 57 22.79 -4.37 6.85
C VAL A 57 22.76 -5.79 6.25
N PHE A 58 22.07 -5.97 5.13
CA PHE A 58 21.82 -7.27 4.51
C PHE A 58 22.06 -7.23 2.99
N PRO A 59 23.31 -7.02 2.55
CA PRO A 59 23.62 -6.76 1.15
C PRO A 59 23.17 -7.92 0.25
N GLY A 60 22.31 -7.62 -0.72
CA GLY A 60 21.80 -8.56 -1.72
C GLY A 60 20.90 -9.66 -1.18
N LYS A 61 20.41 -9.55 0.07
CA LYS A 61 19.55 -10.58 0.67
C LYS A 61 18.11 -10.50 0.18
N TYR A 62 17.57 -9.29 0.04
CA TYR A 62 16.14 -9.09 -0.19
C TYR A 62 15.86 -8.62 -1.61
N ASN A 63 14.75 -9.09 -2.18
CA ASN A 63 14.15 -8.48 -3.36
C ASN A 63 13.22 -7.35 -2.91
N PHE A 64 13.15 -6.29 -3.71
CA PHE A 64 12.30 -5.13 -3.40
C PHE A 64 11.32 -4.84 -4.52
N ASP A 65 10.06 -4.67 -4.14
CA ASP A 65 9.01 -4.11 -4.98
C ASP A 65 8.55 -2.76 -4.42
N LEU A 66 8.13 -1.86 -5.32
CA LEU A 66 7.53 -0.57 -4.98
C LEU A 66 6.08 -0.55 -5.46
N LYS A 67 5.17 -0.23 -4.55
CA LYS A 67 3.78 0.09 -4.86
C LYS A 67 3.50 1.52 -4.42
N ILE A 68 3.06 2.33 -5.37
CA ILE A 68 2.62 3.70 -5.10
C ILE A 68 1.13 3.82 -5.40
N PRO A 69 0.39 4.66 -4.66
CA PRO A 69 -0.96 5.05 -5.05
C PRO A 69 -0.96 5.59 -6.49
N PRO A 70 -1.94 5.21 -7.33
CA PRO A 70 -2.02 5.71 -8.69
C PRO A 70 -2.46 7.18 -8.69
N GLU A 71 -1.90 7.96 -9.61
CA GLU A 71 -2.37 9.32 -9.88
C GLU A 71 -3.90 9.34 -10.11
N PRO A 72 -4.62 10.36 -9.59
CA PRO A 72 -4.12 11.57 -8.93
C PRO A 72 -3.96 11.45 -7.40
N HIS A 73 -3.98 10.23 -6.84
CA HIS A 73 -4.05 10.04 -5.39
C HIS A 73 -2.68 10.18 -4.75
N LYS A 74 -2.60 11.02 -3.72
CA LYS A 74 -1.38 11.23 -2.94
C LYS A 74 -1.06 10.03 -2.05
N ASP A 75 -2.07 9.46 -1.43
CA ASP A 75 -1.94 8.38 -0.44
C ASP A 75 -3.00 7.30 -0.66
N TRP A 76 -2.78 6.12 -0.07
CA TRP A 76 -3.71 4.99 -0.19
C TRP A 76 -5.09 5.27 0.39
N ASN A 77 -5.21 6.20 1.36
CA ASN A 77 -6.48 6.56 1.96
C ASN A 77 -7.30 7.44 1.01
N GLN A 78 -6.67 8.36 0.28
CA GLN A 78 -7.33 9.13 -0.78
C GLN A 78 -7.89 8.21 -1.87
N LEU A 79 -7.11 7.22 -2.30
CA LEU A 79 -7.59 6.20 -3.23
C LEU A 79 -8.76 5.41 -2.64
N LEU A 80 -8.71 5.05 -1.36
CA LEU A 80 -9.79 4.32 -0.72
C LEU A 80 -11.09 5.14 -0.70
N VAL A 81 -10.99 6.45 -0.42
CA VAL A 81 -12.15 7.35 -0.42
C VAL A 81 -12.77 7.44 -1.81
N SER A 82 -11.96 7.60 -2.87
CA SER A 82 -12.50 7.67 -4.23
C SER A 82 -13.18 6.37 -4.65
N ILE A 83 -12.58 5.22 -4.35
CA ILE A 83 -13.20 3.90 -4.59
C ILE A 83 -14.54 3.76 -3.86
N CYS A 84 -14.62 4.21 -2.60
CA CYS A 84 -15.86 4.17 -1.83
C CYS A 84 -16.94 5.07 -2.46
N GLN A 85 -16.58 6.29 -2.84
CA GLN A 85 -17.50 7.23 -3.49
C GLN A 85 -18.01 6.71 -4.84
N GLU A 86 -17.15 6.12 -5.66
CA GLU A 86 -17.54 5.50 -6.93
C GLU A 86 -18.56 4.36 -6.71
N ARG A 87 -18.36 3.55 -5.69
CA ARG A 87 -19.29 2.46 -5.34
C ARG A 87 -20.64 2.97 -4.86
N GLU A 88 -20.64 4.00 -4.01
CA GLU A 88 -21.86 4.65 -3.54
C GLU A 88 -22.64 5.28 -4.70
N ASN A 89 -21.95 6.00 -5.59
CA ASN A 89 -22.56 6.60 -6.78
C ASN A 89 -23.12 5.54 -7.73
N ALA A 90 -22.41 4.43 -7.94
CA ALA A 90 -22.89 3.34 -8.78
C ALA A 90 -24.16 2.69 -8.18
N ALA A 91 -24.21 2.49 -6.87
CA ALA A 91 -25.39 1.97 -6.19
C ALA A 91 -26.61 2.91 -6.37
N LEU A 92 -26.41 4.22 -6.21
CA LEU A 92 -27.46 5.22 -6.42
C LEU A 92 -27.93 5.28 -7.88
N GLN A 93 -27.04 5.10 -8.86
CA GLN A 93 -27.41 5.04 -10.28
C GLN A 93 -28.26 3.81 -10.58
N THR A 94 -27.90 2.64 -10.05
CA THR A 94 -28.69 1.42 -10.20
C THR A 94 -30.07 1.55 -9.58
N GLU A 95 -30.18 2.15 -8.39
CA GLU A 95 -31.48 2.41 -7.75
C GLU A 95 -32.37 3.35 -8.57
N ALA A 96 -31.79 4.41 -9.15
CA ALA A 96 -32.51 5.36 -9.99
C ALA A 96 -32.97 4.75 -11.33
N GLU A 97 -32.15 3.89 -11.93
CA GLU A 97 -32.51 3.15 -13.16
C GLU A 97 -33.65 2.15 -12.89
N ASP A 98 -33.58 1.40 -11.79
CA ASP A 98 -34.64 0.48 -11.35
C ASP A 98 -35.97 1.18 -11.04
N GLU A 99 -35.93 2.38 -10.46
CA GLU A 99 -37.14 3.20 -10.21
C GLU A 99 -37.76 3.68 -11.52
N TRP A 100 -36.94 4.19 -12.46
CA TRP A 100 -37.42 4.64 -13.77
C TRP A 100 -38.04 3.51 -14.60
N GLU A 101 -37.46 2.30 -14.58
CA GLU A 101 -38.02 1.13 -15.28
C GLU A 101 -39.36 0.64 -14.69
N ARG A 102 -39.63 0.89 -13.40
CA ARG A 102 -40.91 0.55 -12.76
C ARG A 102 -42.01 1.55 -13.05
N GLU A 103 -41.66 2.78 -13.40
CA GLU A 103 -42.60 3.87 -13.70
C GLU A 103 -42.94 4.00 -15.19
N ALA A 104 -42.24 3.29 -16.08
CA ALA A 104 -42.46 3.25 -17.54
C ALA A 104 -43.38 2.11 -18.00
#